data_AF-A0A849E6W1-F1
#
_entry.id   AF-A0A849E6W1-F1
#
_cell.length_a   1.000
_cell.length_b   1.000
_cell.length_c   1.000
_cell.angle_alpha   90.00
_cell.angle_beta   90.00
_cell.angle_gamma   90.00
#
_symmetry.space_group_name_H-M   'P 1'
#
loop_
_entity.id
_entity.type
_entity.pdbx_description
1 polymer ?
#
loop_
_entity_poly.entity_id
_entity_poly.type
_entity_poly.pdbx_seq_one_letter_code
_entity_poly.pdbx_strand_id
1 'polypeptide(L)'
;MTGNEQTLPPAAGNAFYRICTMTMCALVIGLSVSLAAIAFVEVVAWMNNALLISPRMRVQFDGSPWLITAATILVPAAGGLFVGVLLTKLSPEKRPLGPVDVLRGVQLAMPLPSARAGLLSTMAAVTSLGFGASVGQYGPLVYLGAMMGSALDRLNLRIPNFAAIAMSCGVAAAISTAFNAPIAGMVFAHEVVLRHYSIQAFAPTTVAAATGYVVANVVFERDALFLVQFAGVQHGYEFVLFGLLGLLAAGVAIGFMRLTLRCADIAVRSSISPVLRPACAGLAVAITALWLPDVMGVGQEALRFATIEGAFQTWELALLVIAKIGLTALCIGFGFAGGVFSPALLIGILFGALCW
;
A
#
# COMPACT_ATOMS: atom_id res chain seq x y z
N MET A 1 47.53 -27.09 -27.18
CA MET A 1 46.41 -26.16 -27.37
C MET A 1 45.26 -26.62 -26.51
N THR A 2 44.77 -25.70 -25.67
CA THR A 2 43.51 -25.66 -24.91
C THR A 2 43.21 -26.82 -23.95
N GLY A 3 43.48 -26.55 -22.67
CA GLY A 3 43.08 -27.38 -21.54
C GLY A 3 41.56 -27.42 -21.34
N ASN A 4 41.12 -28.59 -20.89
CA ASN A 4 39.77 -28.85 -20.42
C ASN A 4 39.63 -28.20 -19.04
N GLU A 5 39.06 -27.00 -18.95
CA GLU A 5 38.54 -26.47 -17.69
C GLU A 5 37.32 -27.29 -17.28
N GLN A 6 37.58 -28.30 -16.45
CA GLN A 6 36.55 -28.98 -15.68
C GLN A 6 35.87 -27.96 -14.77
N THR A 7 34.62 -27.64 -15.06
CA THR A 7 33.73 -26.88 -14.20
C THR A 7 33.46 -27.68 -12.93
N LEU A 8 34.26 -27.43 -11.90
CA LEU A 8 34.05 -27.97 -10.56
C LEU A 8 32.65 -27.56 -10.06
N PRO A 9 31.89 -28.47 -9.39
CA PRO A 9 30.63 -28.10 -8.76
C PRO A 9 30.87 -26.98 -7.73
N PRO A 10 29.92 -26.06 -7.53
CA PRO A 10 30.09 -24.96 -6.58
C PRO A 10 30.36 -25.53 -5.18
N ALA A 11 31.55 -25.27 -4.63
CA ALA A 11 31.94 -25.73 -3.31
C ALA A 11 30.90 -25.31 -2.26
N ALA A 12 30.43 -26.25 -1.44
CA ALA A 12 29.38 -26.05 -0.44
C ALA A 12 29.65 -24.85 0.51
N GLY A 13 30.92 -24.49 0.75
CA GLY A 13 31.31 -23.30 1.50
C GLY A 13 30.80 -21.98 0.91
N ASN A 14 30.65 -21.89 -0.41
CA ASN A 14 30.07 -20.71 -1.07
C ASN A 14 28.56 -20.61 -0.85
N ALA A 15 27.84 -21.72 -0.71
CA ALA A 15 26.40 -21.70 -0.50
C ALA A 15 26.05 -21.26 0.93
N PHE A 16 26.74 -21.81 1.93
CA PHE A 16 26.55 -21.42 3.33
C PHE A 16 26.85 -19.95 3.57
N TYR A 17 28.01 -19.46 3.07
CA TYR A 17 28.37 -18.05 3.14
C TYR A 17 27.28 -17.14 2.55
N ARG A 18 26.81 -17.46 1.33
CA ARG A 18 25.75 -16.68 0.66
C ARG A 18 24.46 -16.61 1.48
N ILE A 19 24.02 -17.73 2.06
CA ILE A 19 22.80 -17.78 2.86
C ILE A 19 22.96 -16.94 4.13
N CYS A 20 24.07 -17.10 4.86
CA CYS A 20 24.34 -16.32 6.08
C CYS A 20 24.43 -14.82 5.79
N THR A 21 25.19 -14.43 4.77
CA THR A 21 25.32 -13.02 4.38
C THR A 21 23.98 -12.43 3.96
N MET A 22 23.20 -13.12 3.12
CA MET A 22 21.87 -12.66 2.72
C MET A 22 20.92 -12.51 3.89
N THR A 23 20.97 -13.44 4.83
CA THR A 23 20.11 -13.41 6.01
C THR A 23 20.47 -12.23 6.92
N MET A 24 21.76 -11.93 7.09
CA MET A 24 22.21 -10.75 7.84
C MET A 24 21.80 -9.45 7.14
N CYS A 25 21.96 -9.37 5.81
CA CYS A 25 21.44 -8.24 5.03
C CYS A 25 19.92 -8.11 5.20
N ALA A 26 19.18 -9.22 5.20
CA ALA A 26 17.73 -9.23 5.39
C ALA A 26 17.30 -8.75 6.77
N LEU A 27 18.05 -9.06 7.83
CA LEU A 27 17.81 -8.50 9.18
C LEU A 27 17.98 -6.97 9.18
N VAL A 28 19.06 -6.47 8.58
CA VAL A 28 19.34 -5.02 8.50
C VAL A 28 18.29 -4.29 7.65
N ILE A 29 17.94 -4.85 6.49
CA ILE A 29 16.86 -4.34 5.62
C ILE A 29 15.54 -4.39 6.38
N GLY A 30 15.24 -5.51 7.02
CA GLY A 30 14.03 -5.71 7.82
C GLY A 30 13.89 -4.62 8.87
N LEU A 31 14.91 -4.43 9.71
CA LEU A 31 14.89 -3.41 10.77
C LEU A 31 14.72 -1.99 10.21
N SER A 32 15.54 -1.61 9.22
CA SER A 32 15.52 -0.26 8.65
C SER A 32 14.21 0.06 7.95
N VAL A 33 13.69 -0.85 7.12
CA VAL A 33 12.41 -0.67 6.42
C VAL A 33 11.24 -0.64 7.38
N SER A 34 11.27 -1.43 8.45
CA SER A 34 10.19 -1.45 9.45
C SER A 34 10.09 -0.11 10.17
N LEU A 35 11.22 0.47 10.57
CA LEU A 35 11.24 1.81 11.17
C LEU A 35 10.70 2.88 10.19
N ALA A 36 11.08 2.80 8.91
CA ALA A 36 10.58 3.71 7.89
C ALA A 36 9.08 3.54 7.61
N ALA A 37 8.59 2.30 7.58
CA ALA A 37 7.17 1.99 7.38
C ALA A 37 6.32 2.44 8.58
N ILE A 38 6.81 2.24 9.81
CA ILE A 38 6.16 2.74 11.03
C ILE A 38 6.10 4.27 10.99
N ALA A 39 7.23 4.93 10.71
CA ALA A 39 7.27 6.39 10.60
C ALA A 39 6.30 6.91 9.53
N PHE A 40 6.20 6.24 8.38
CA PHE A 40 5.23 6.59 7.34
C PHE A 40 3.79 6.53 7.86
N VAL A 41 3.41 5.41 8.50
CA VAL A 41 2.03 5.20 8.99
C VAL A 41 1.72 6.17 10.13
N GLU A 42 2.64 6.40 11.06
CA GLU A 42 2.46 7.34 12.18
C GLU A 42 2.32 8.79 11.70
N VAL A 43 3.12 9.23 10.74
CA VAL A 43 3.00 10.58 10.19
C VAL A 43 1.65 10.75 9.49
N VAL A 44 1.19 9.74 8.74
CA VAL A 44 -0.16 9.77 8.12
C VAL A 44 -1.25 9.86 9.19
N ALA A 45 -1.18 9.04 10.24
CA ALA A 45 -2.16 9.05 11.34
C ALA A 45 -2.16 10.38 12.09
N TRP A 46 -0.98 10.92 12.39
CA TRP A 46 -0.81 12.24 12.99
C TRP A 46 -1.41 13.34 12.12
N MET A 47 -1.15 13.34 10.81
CA MET A 47 -1.74 14.30 9.87
C MET A 47 -3.26 14.16 9.81
N ASN A 48 -3.79 12.94 9.80
CA ASN A 48 -5.24 12.70 9.80
C ASN A 48 -5.91 13.28 11.06
N ASN A 49 -5.25 13.18 12.22
CA ASN A 49 -5.73 13.78 13.45
C ASN A 49 -5.63 15.32 13.43
N ALA A 50 -4.46 15.85 13.05
CA ALA A 50 -4.20 17.29 13.03
C ALA A 50 -5.09 18.04 12.01
N LEU A 51 -5.43 17.40 10.89
CA LEU A 51 -6.22 17.99 9.82
C LEU A 51 -7.72 17.66 9.90
N LEU A 52 -8.19 17.11 11.03
CA LEU A 52 -9.59 16.73 11.25
C LEU A 52 -10.17 15.78 10.17
N ILE A 53 -9.31 14.91 9.63
CA ILE A 53 -9.73 13.82 8.72
C ILE A 53 -10.23 12.63 9.54
N SER A 54 -9.58 12.32 10.66
CA SER A 54 -9.99 11.17 11.48
C SER A 54 -11.37 11.37 12.12
N PRO A 55 -12.25 10.35 12.11
CA PRO A 55 -13.56 10.42 12.76
C PRO A 55 -13.46 10.78 14.25
N ARG A 56 -12.47 10.22 14.96
CA ARG A 56 -12.24 10.49 16.39
C ARG A 56 -12.05 11.97 16.70
N MET A 57 -11.26 12.68 15.88
CA MET A 57 -11.01 14.11 16.11
C MET A 57 -12.23 14.96 15.74
N ARG A 58 -13.01 14.55 14.73
CA ARG A 58 -14.26 15.26 14.38
C ARG A 58 -15.25 15.29 15.54
N VAL A 59 -15.41 14.17 16.26
CA VAL A 59 -16.28 14.09 17.44
C VAL A 59 -15.79 15.00 18.58
N GLN A 60 -14.48 15.17 18.76
CA GLN A 60 -13.93 16.06 19.79
C GLN A 60 -14.19 17.54 19.49
N PHE A 61 -14.33 17.90 18.22
CA PHE A 61 -14.53 19.27 17.75
C PHE A 61 -15.98 19.55 17.35
N ASP A 62 -16.93 18.70 17.76
CA ASP A 62 -18.36 18.78 17.41
C ASP A 62 -19.00 20.11 17.87
N GLY A 63 -18.45 20.76 18.90
CA GLY A 63 -18.82 22.12 19.31
C GLY A 63 -18.49 23.22 18.29
N SER A 64 -17.81 22.90 17.18
CA SER A 64 -17.43 23.84 16.12
C SER A 64 -17.74 23.29 14.71
N PRO A 65 -19.02 23.14 14.31
CA PRO A 65 -19.40 22.50 13.03
C PRO A 65 -18.84 23.20 11.78
N TRP A 66 -18.66 24.52 11.86
CA TRP A 66 -18.06 25.31 10.78
C TRP A 66 -16.61 24.92 10.50
N LEU A 67 -15.84 24.57 11.54
CA LEU A 67 -14.44 24.17 11.42
C LEU A 67 -14.33 22.80 10.75
N ILE A 68 -15.19 21.85 11.14
CA ILE A 68 -15.25 20.51 10.55
C ILE A 68 -15.64 20.60 9.07
N THR A 69 -16.62 21.44 8.75
CA THR A 69 -17.06 21.66 7.36
C THR A 69 -15.96 22.30 6.52
N ALA A 70 -15.31 23.34 7.04
CA ALA A 70 -14.19 24.01 6.37
C ALA A 70 -13.02 23.05 6.16
N ALA A 71 -12.66 22.24 7.16
CA ALA A 71 -11.60 21.24 7.05
C ALA A 71 -11.96 20.17 6.01
N THR A 72 -13.20 19.66 6.01
CA THR A 72 -13.66 18.64 5.07
C THR A 72 -13.56 19.10 3.62
N ILE A 73 -13.78 20.41 3.36
CA ILE A 73 -13.70 20.97 2.01
C ILE A 73 -12.25 21.33 1.63
N LEU A 74 -11.58 22.08 2.49
CA LEU A 74 -10.29 22.70 2.16
C LEU A 74 -9.14 21.70 2.21
N VAL A 75 -9.15 20.76 3.16
CA VAL A 75 -8.01 19.86 3.36
C VAL A 75 -7.80 18.95 2.15
N PRO A 76 -8.76 18.12 1.70
CA PRO A 76 -8.50 17.22 0.57
C PRO A 76 -8.10 17.96 -0.72
N ALA A 77 -8.73 19.11 -0.99
CA ALA A 77 -8.40 19.95 -2.16
C ALA A 77 -6.98 20.54 -2.07
N ALA A 78 -6.59 21.09 -0.91
CA ALA A 78 -5.25 21.61 -0.67
C ALA A 78 -4.21 20.49 -0.75
N GLY A 79 -4.49 19.33 -0.16
CA GLY A 79 -3.63 18.14 -0.25
C GLY A 79 -3.38 17.72 -1.68
N GLY A 80 -4.43 17.71 -2.52
CA GLY A 80 -4.30 17.46 -3.95
C GLY A 80 -3.43 18.48 -4.66
N LEU A 81 -3.56 19.77 -4.35
CA LEU A 81 -2.71 20.81 -4.91
C LEU A 81 -1.23 20.62 -4.50
N PHE A 82 -0.98 20.34 -3.22
CA PHE A 82 0.38 20.07 -2.72
C PHE A 82 1.00 18.86 -3.41
N VAL A 83 0.26 17.76 -3.55
CA VAL A 83 0.71 16.56 -4.24
C VAL A 83 1.00 16.85 -5.71
N GLY A 84 0.13 17.61 -6.38
CA GLY A 84 0.33 18.03 -7.77
C GLY A 84 1.59 18.86 -7.95
N VAL A 85 1.84 19.86 -7.09
CA VAL A 85 3.08 20.64 -7.10
C VAL A 85 4.30 19.76 -6.85
N LEU A 86 4.24 18.91 -5.81
CA LEU A 86 5.35 18.05 -5.40
C LEU A 86 5.77 17.09 -6.53
N LEU A 87 4.80 16.44 -7.18
CA LEU A 87 5.13 15.49 -8.23
C LEU A 87 5.53 16.20 -9.53
N THR A 88 4.79 17.21 -9.97
CA THR A 88 5.01 17.79 -11.31
C THR A 88 6.19 18.76 -11.38
N LYS A 89 6.48 19.50 -10.30
CA LYS A 89 7.52 20.53 -10.27
C LYS A 89 8.81 20.06 -9.61
N LEU A 90 8.73 19.19 -8.60
CA LEU A 90 9.90 18.78 -7.80
C LEU A 90 10.39 17.36 -8.15
N SER A 91 9.48 16.42 -8.47
CA SER A 91 9.87 15.04 -8.79
C SER A 91 10.39 14.91 -10.23
N PRO A 92 11.58 14.31 -10.44
CA PRO A 92 12.09 14.03 -11.79
C PRO A 92 11.14 13.17 -12.64
N GLU A 93 10.41 12.26 -12.00
CA GLU A 93 9.53 11.29 -12.66
C GLU A 93 8.17 11.88 -13.04
N LYS A 94 7.79 13.05 -12.49
CA LYS A 94 6.51 13.74 -12.71
C LYS A 94 5.25 12.89 -12.45
N ARG A 95 5.40 11.78 -11.73
CA ARG A 95 4.34 10.83 -11.35
C ARG A 95 4.68 10.17 -10.01
N PRO A 96 3.71 9.57 -9.30
CA PRO A 96 4.02 8.73 -8.17
C PRO A 96 4.69 7.41 -8.59
N LEU A 97 5.56 6.90 -7.73
CA LEU A 97 6.26 5.63 -7.85
C LEU A 97 5.58 4.57 -6.98
N GLY A 98 5.57 3.33 -7.45
CA GLY A 98 4.81 2.26 -6.81
C GLY A 98 5.25 0.85 -7.19
N PRO A 99 4.39 -0.16 -6.96
CA PRO A 99 4.74 -1.56 -7.17
C PRO A 99 5.20 -1.88 -8.60
N VAL A 100 4.64 -1.20 -9.60
CA VAL A 100 5.03 -1.39 -11.02
C VAL A 100 6.52 -1.07 -11.24
N ASP A 101 7.04 -0.04 -10.57
CA ASP A 101 8.45 0.34 -10.68
C ASP A 101 9.35 -0.71 -10.02
N VAL A 102 8.91 -1.28 -8.90
CA VAL A 102 9.60 -2.39 -8.22
C VAL A 102 9.60 -3.64 -9.09
N LEU A 103 8.45 -3.98 -9.69
CA LEU A 103 8.33 -5.12 -10.60
C LEU A 103 9.25 -4.97 -11.80
N ARG A 104 9.32 -3.77 -12.40
CA ARG A 104 10.26 -3.49 -13.48
C ARG A 104 11.70 -3.64 -13.03
N GLY A 105 12.05 -3.15 -11.84
CA GLY A 105 13.41 -3.26 -11.32
C GLY A 105 13.85 -4.70 -11.07
N VAL A 106 12.95 -5.52 -10.52
CA VAL A 106 13.22 -6.93 -10.20
C VAL A 106 13.16 -7.82 -11.44
N GLN A 107 12.10 -7.72 -12.24
CA GLN A 107 11.82 -8.64 -13.36
C GLN A 107 12.59 -8.30 -14.63
N LEU A 108 12.89 -7.01 -14.86
CA LEU A 108 13.61 -6.55 -16.05
C LEU A 108 15.06 -6.15 -15.74
N ALA A 109 15.53 -6.37 -14.50
CA ALA A 109 16.85 -5.97 -14.03
C ALA A 109 17.20 -4.50 -14.31
N MET A 110 16.19 -3.62 -14.25
CA MET A 110 16.37 -2.19 -14.47
C MET A 110 16.68 -1.49 -13.14
N PRO A 111 17.52 -0.43 -13.15
CA PRO A 111 17.73 0.36 -11.96
C PRO A 111 16.41 1.04 -11.53
N LEU A 112 16.15 1.08 -10.23
CA LEU A 112 15.05 1.89 -9.70
C LEU A 112 15.31 3.39 -9.99
N PRO A 113 14.24 4.20 -10.09
CA PRO A 113 14.37 5.65 -10.12
C PRO A 113 15.22 6.19 -8.97
N SER A 114 15.79 7.39 -9.17
CA SER A 114 16.69 8.01 -8.20
C SER A 114 16.09 8.08 -6.78
N ALA A 115 16.95 7.98 -5.75
CA ALA A 115 16.52 8.10 -4.35
C ALA A 115 15.73 9.40 -4.08
N ARG A 116 16.09 10.50 -4.75
CA ARG A 116 15.34 11.77 -4.69
C ARG A 116 13.90 11.60 -5.19
N ALA A 117 13.70 10.93 -6.32
CA ALA A 117 12.36 10.67 -6.85
C ALA A 117 11.56 9.77 -5.90
N GLY A 118 12.20 8.76 -5.31
CA GLY A 118 11.58 7.89 -4.31
C GLY A 118 11.14 8.61 -3.03
N LEU A 119 11.99 9.49 -2.49
CA LEU A 119 11.66 10.31 -1.32
C LEU A 119 10.50 11.28 -1.62
N LEU A 120 10.54 11.96 -2.77
CA LEU A 120 9.46 12.87 -3.18
C LEU A 120 8.14 12.13 -3.41
N SER A 121 8.18 10.92 -3.98
CA SER A 121 7.00 10.06 -4.13
C SER A 121 6.46 9.60 -2.78
N THR A 122 7.35 9.27 -1.83
CA THR A 122 6.96 8.89 -0.46
C THR A 122 6.31 10.06 0.26
N MET A 123 6.88 11.26 0.17
CA MET A 123 6.28 12.48 0.70
C MET A 123 4.92 12.77 0.06
N ALA A 124 4.80 12.61 -1.26
CA ALA A 124 3.52 12.78 -1.95
C ALA A 124 2.48 11.80 -1.44
N ALA A 125 2.85 10.56 -1.17
CA ALA A 125 1.95 9.55 -0.62
C ALA A 125 1.52 9.87 0.82
N VAL A 126 2.47 10.29 1.67
CA VAL A 126 2.17 10.77 3.03
C VAL A 126 1.19 11.95 2.99
N THR A 127 1.42 12.93 2.12
CA THR A 127 0.50 14.06 1.92
C THR A 127 -0.86 13.59 1.40
N SER A 128 -0.90 12.68 0.43
CA SER A 128 -2.16 12.18 -0.14
C SER A 128 -3.03 11.51 0.94
N LEU A 129 -2.44 10.58 1.68
CA LEU A 129 -3.13 9.86 2.76
C LEU A 129 -3.43 10.77 3.96
N GLY A 130 -2.48 11.63 4.31
CA GLY A 130 -2.56 12.58 5.42
C GLY A 130 -3.70 13.59 5.27
N PHE A 131 -3.93 14.06 4.04
CA PHE A 131 -5.00 15.00 3.69
C PHE A 131 -6.33 14.30 3.32
N GLY A 132 -6.44 12.99 3.55
CA GLY A 132 -7.70 12.25 3.43
C GLY A 132 -8.07 11.79 2.02
N ALA A 133 -7.14 11.79 1.06
CA ALA A 133 -7.39 11.23 -0.26
C ALA A 133 -7.76 9.73 -0.14
N SER A 134 -8.72 9.29 -0.98
CA SER A 134 -9.18 7.91 -0.99
C SER A 134 -8.18 6.99 -1.71
N VAL A 135 -7.02 6.76 -1.11
CA VAL A 135 -5.93 5.93 -1.66
C VAL A 135 -5.34 5.01 -0.59
N GLY A 136 -4.59 3.99 -1.01
CA GLY A 136 -3.93 3.04 -0.12
C GLY A 136 -2.45 3.34 0.11
N GLN A 137 -1.96 3.00 1.30
CA GLN A 137 -0.55 3.13 1.70
C GLN A 137 0.37 2.04 1.14
N TYR A 138 -0.22 0.92 0.71
CA TYR A 138 0.51 -0.27 0.26
C TYR A 138 1.51 0.03 -0.86
N GLY A 139 1.07 0.68 -1.94
CA GLY A 139 1.90 0.95 -3.10
C GLY A 139 3.17 1.75 -2.76
N PRO A 140 3.03 2.89 -2.06
CA PRO A 140 4.16 3.67 -1.55
C PRO A 140 5.09 2.87 -0.64
N LEU A 141 4.55 2.06 0.27
CA LEU A 141 5.35 1.25 1.21
C LEU A 141 6.13 0.13 0.50
N VAL A 142 5.54 -0.52 -0.50
CA VAL A 142 6.25 -1.47 -1.37
C VAL A 142 7.43 -0.80 -2.05
N TYR A 143 7.21 0.38 -2.65
CA TYR A 143 8.28 1.11 -3.31
C TYR A 143 9.36 1.57 -2.34
N LEU A 144 8.98 2.10 -1.17
CA LEU A 144 9.88 2.52 -0.10
C LEU A 144 10.76 1.34 0.36
N GLY A 145 10.15 0.19 0.63
CA GLY A 145 10.85 -1.03 1.01
C GLY A 145 11.84 -1.49 -0.05
N ALA A 146 11.42 -1.52 -1.31
CA ALA A 146 12.31 -1.88 -2.42
C ALA A 146 13.46 -0.88 -2.59
N MET A 147 13.19 0.43 -2.51
CA MET A 147 14.22 1.47 -2.60
C MET A 147 15.27 1.30 -1.50
N MET A 148 14.85 1.08 -0.26
CA MET A 148 15.77 0.84 0.87
C MET A 148 16.53 -0.49 0.71
N GLY A 149 15.87 -1.55 0.26
CA GLY A 149 16.51 -2.83 -0.05
C GLY A 149 17.57 -2.70 -1.15
N SER A 150 17.27 -1.95 -2.22
CA SER A 150 18.19 -1.70 -3.33
C SER A 150 19.44 -0.91 -2.92
N ALA A 151 19.38 -0.15 -1.82
CA ALA A 151 20.53 0.61 -1.34
C ALA A 151 21.71 -0.30 -0.96
N LEU A 152 21.42 -1.53 -0.52
CA LEU A 152 22.44 -2.52 -0.18
C LEU A 152 23.14 -3.11 -1.41
N ASP A 153 22.59 -2.96 -2.61
CA ASP A 153 23.23 -3.44 -3.85
C ASP A 153 24.62 -2.82 -4.06
N ARG A 154 24.83 -1.61 -3.52
CA ARG A 154 26.13 -0.90 -3.51
C ARG A 154 27.25 -1.66 -2.79
N LEU A 155 26.92 -2.62 -1.93
CA LEU A 155 27.89 -3.46 -1.21
C LEU A 155 28.61 -4.46 -2.14
N ASN A 156 28.08 -4.69 -3.35
CA ASN A 156 28.68 -5.54 -4.40
C ASN A 156 29.18 -6.90 -3.88
N LEU A 157 28.34 -7.60 -3.10
CA LEU A 157 28.69 -8.85 -2.40
C LEU A 157 28.91 -10.06 -3.34
N ARG A 158 28.87 -9.87 -4.67
CA ARG A 158 29.02 -10.90 -5.71
C ARG A 158 28.09 -12.11 -5.53
N ILE A 159 26.89 -11.87 -5.01
CA ILE A 159 25.87 -12.92 -4.87
C ILE A 159 24.88 -12.83 -6.04
N PRO A 160 24.55 -13.95 -6.72
CA PRO A 160 23.58 -13.93 -7.81
C PRO A 160 22.22 -13.39 -7.35
N ASN A 161 21.59 -12.57 -8.19
CA ASN A 161 20.27 -11.97 -7.94
C ASN A 161 20.17 -11.16 -6.64
N PHE A 162 21.29 -10.67 -6.09
CA PHE A 162 21.31 -9.95 -4.82
C PHE A 162 20.36 -8.75 -4.81
N ALA A 163 20.42 -7.89 -5.83
CA ALA A 163 19.55 -6.72 -5.93
C ALA A 163 18.06 -7.10 -5.85
N ALA A 164 17.65 -8.13 -6.60
CA ALA A 164 16.27 -8.62 -6.61
C ALA A 164 15.84 -9.18 -5.24
N ILE A 165 16.69 -9.98 -4.60
CA ILE A 165 16.42 -10.54 -3.27
C ILE A 165 16.37 -9.43 -2.22
N ALA A 166 17.31 -8.48 -2.23
CA ALA A 166 17.37 -7.36 -1.29
C ALA A 166 16.15 -6.43 -1.42
N MET A 167 15.75 -6.08 -2.64
CA MET A 167 14.50 -5.35 -2.89
C MET A 167 13.29 -6.12 -2.33
N SER A 168 13.23 -7.42 -2.57
CA SER A 168 12.13 -8.28 -2.12
C SER A 168 12.09 -8.44 -0.59
N CYS A 169 13.24 -8.51 0.08
CA CYS A 169 13.33 -8.45 1.54
C CYS A 169 12.74 -7.13 2.07
N GLY A 170 13.07 -6.01 1.42
CA GLY A 170 12.51 -4.71 1.77
C GLY A 170 11.00 -4.66 1.59
N VAL A 171 10.47 -5.17 0.47
CA VAL A 171 9.03 -5.28 0.25
C VAL A 171 8.37 -6.17 1.32
N ALA A 172 8.94 -7.35 1.60
CA ALA A 172 8.41 -8.28 2.58
C ALA A 172 8.33 -7.66 3.98
N ALA A 173 9.38 -6.94 4.40
CA ALA A 173 9.42 -6.21 5.66
C ALA A 173 8.41 -5.07 5.70
N ALA A 174 8.30 -4.28 4.63
CA ALA A 174 7.35 -3.18 4.56
C ALA A 174 5.90 -3.67 4.70
N ILE A 175 5.54 -4.75 4.01
CA ILE A 175 4.19 -5.33 4.08
C ILE A 175 3.94 -5.99 5.44
N SER A 176 4.90 -6.76 5.94
CA SER A 176 4.78 -7.37 7.27
C SER A 176 4.53 -6.32 8.36
N THR A 177 5.33 -5.24 8.34
CA THR A 177 5.23 -4.13 9.30
C THR A 177 3.91 -3.38 9.17
N ALA A 178 3.54 -3.03 7.94
CA ALA A 178 2.39 -2.18 7.70
C ALA A 178 1.06 -2.90 7.86
N PHE A 179 1.02 -4.23 7.69
CA PHE A 179 -0.20 -5.03 7.77
C PHE A 179 -0.26 -5.95 8.98
N ASN A 180 0.79 -5.97 9.81
CA ASN A 180 0.92 -6.92 10.88
C ASN A 180 0.76 -8.38 10.38
N ALA A 181 1.37 -8.68 9.23
CA ALA A 181 1.09 -9.91 8.48
C ALA A 181 2.37 -10.48 7.83
N PRO A 182 3.23 -11.20 8.59
CA PRO A 182 4.53 -11.66 8.12
C PRO A 182 4.41 -12.67 6.98
N ILE A 183 3.43 -13.59 7.08
CA ILE A 183 3.18 -14.58 6.04
C ILE A 183 2.74 -13.89 4.74
N ALA A 184 1.83 -12.91 4.83
CA ALA A 184 1.38 -12.16 3.66
C ALA A 184 2.52 -11.37 3.02
N GLY A 185 3.39 -10.73 3.82
CA GLY A 185 4.57 -10.02 3.31
C GLY A 185 5.55 -10.94 2.58
N MET A 186 5.82 -12.12 3.14
CA MET A 186 6.68 -13.14 2.53
C MET A 186 6.07 -13.70 1.23
N VAL A 187 4.80 -14.10 1.25
CA VAL A 187 4.10 -14.60 0.06
C VAL A 187 4.03 -13.55 -1.03
N PHE A 188 3.72 -12.28 -0.68
CA PHE A 188 3.68 -11.20 -1.66
C PHE A 188 5.04 -10.98 -2.35
N ALA A 189 6.14 -11.01 -1.58
CA ALA A 189 7.47 -10.88 -2.16
C ALA A 189 7.79 -12.02 -3.15
N HIS A 190 7.36 -13.25 -2.88
CA HIS A 190 7.58 -14.37 -3.78
C HIS A 190 6.66 -14.39 -4.99
N GLU A 191 5.36 -14.20 -4.78
CA GLU A 191 4.35 -14.36 -5.81
C GLU A 191 4.27 -13.14 -6.73
N VAL A 192 4.32 -11.94 -6.15
CA VAL A 192 4.16 -10.70 -6.92
C VAL A 192 5.49 -10.18 -7.40
N VAL A 193 6.48 -10.05 -6.50
CA VAL A 193 7.74 -9.36 -6.80
C VAL A 193 8.74 -10.26 -7.54
N LEU A 194 9.07 -11.42 -6.99
CA LEU A 194 10.07 -12.34 -7.55
C LEU A 194 9.50 -13.25 -8.65
N ARG A 195 8.24 -13.67 -8.54
CA ARG A 195 7.58 -14.67 -9.41
C ARG A 195 8.31 -16.02 -9.48
N HIS A 196 9.16 -16.31 -8.51
CA HIS A 196 9.81 -17.61 -8.37
C HIS A 196 10.05 -17.95 -6.90
N TYR A 197 9.99 -19.24 -6.59
CA TYR A 197 10.32 -19.78 -5.28
C TYR A 197 11.71 -20.43 -5.36
N SER A 198 12.74 -19.67 -5.01
CA SER A 198 14.08 -20.23 -4.81
C SER A 198 14.42 -20.23 -3.32
N ILE A 199 15.05 -21.30 -2.84
CA ILE A 199 15.47 -21.41 -1.42
C ILE A 199 16.38 -20.24 -1.03
N GLN A 200 17.21 -19.77 -1.96
CA GLN A 200 18.11 -18.62 -1.78
C GLN A 200 17.38 -17.31 -1.50
N ALA A 201 16.17 -17.14 -2.01
CA ALA A 201 15.33 -15.97 -1.74
C ALA A 201 14.40 -16.19 -0.55
N PHE A 202 13.93 -17.42 -0.33
CA PHE A 202 12.93 -17.74 0.70
C PHE A 202 13.40 -17.47 2.13
N ALA A 203 14.60 -17.92 2.50
CA ALA A 203 15.13 -17.69 3.84
C ALA A 203 15.29 -16.19 4.17
N PRO A 204 15.98 -15.37 3.34
CA PRO A 204 16.13 -13.95 3.65
C PRO A 204 14.81 -13.17 3.60
N THR A 205 13.89 -13.44 2.66
CA THR A 205 12.58 -12.74 2.65
C THR A 205 11.75 -13.06 3.87
N THR A 206 11.77 -14.32 4.34
CA THR A 206 11.11 -14.75 5.57
C THR A 206 11.69 -14.02 6.78
N VAL A 207 13.02 -13.92 6.87
CA VAL A 207 13.70 -13.22 7.96
C VAL A 207 13.38 -11.73 7.96
N ALA A 208 13.36 -11.08 6.80
CA ALA A 208 12.98 -9.67 6.70
C ALA A 208 11.51 -9.46 7.11
N ALA A 209 10.60 -10.32 6.67
CA ALA A 209 9.18 -10.27 7.06
C ALA A 209 8.99 -10.50 8.57
N ALA A 210 9.65 -11.52 9.14
CA ALA A 210 9.59 -11.80 10.57
C ALA A 210 10.16 -10.64 11.39
N THR A 211 11.27 -10.04 10.94
CA THR A 211 11.85 -8.84 11.58
C THR A 211 10.84 -7.71 11.60
N GLY A 212 10.15 -7.43 10.48
CA GLY A 212 9.15 -6.38 10.44
C GLY A 212 7.94 -6.63 11.32
N TYR A 213 7.51 -7.88 11.45
CA TYR A 213 6.47 -8.27 12.39
C TYR A 213 6.90 -8.05 13.85
N VAL A 214 8.10 -8.52 14.22
CA VAL A 214 8.64 -8.36 15.58
C VAL A 214 8.80 -6.89 15.93
N VAL A 215 9.34 -6.07 15.01
CA VAL A 215 9.47 -4.63 15.24
C VAL A 215 8.08 -4.00 15.43
N ALA A 216 7.13 -4.25 14.53
CA ALA A 216 5.79 -3.66 14.64
C ALA A 216 5.04 -4.09 15.92
N ASN A 217 5.07 -5.37 16.28
CA ASN A 217 4.19 -5.93 17.32
C ASN A 217 4.85 -6.03 18.69
N VAL A 218 6.12 -6.41 18.74
CA VAL A 218 6.79 -6.70 20.01
C VAL A 218 7.51 -5.45 20.50
N VAL A 219 8.11 -4.67 19.59
CA VAL A 219 8.87 -3.47 19.97
C VAL A 219 7.97 -2.24 20.05
N PHE A 220 7.07 -2.08 19.08
CA PHE A 220 6.17 -0.93 18.99
C PHE A 220 4.72 -1.23 19.43
N GLU A 221 4.44 -2.47 19.88
CA GLU A 221 3.14 -2.87 20.42
C GLU A 221 1.94 -2.46 19.54
N ARG A 222 2.11 -2.53 18.22
CA ARG A 222 1.03 -2.18 17.29
C ARG A 222 0.00 -3.30 17.25
N ASP A 223 -1.25 -2.92 17.51
CA ASP A 223 -2.38 -3.82 17.40
C ASP A 223 -2.54 -4.38 15.97
N ALA A 224 -3.18 -5.55 15.88
CA ALA A 224 -3.66 -6.07 14.62
C ALA A 224 -4.60 -5.05 13.96
N LEU A 225 -4.37 -4.78 12.66
CA LEU A 225 -5.24 -3.89 11.89
C LEU A 225 -6.69 -4.36 11.87
N PHE A 226 -6.89 -5.68 11.90
CA PHE A 226 -8.19 -6.32 11.79
C PHE A 226 -8.28 -7.43 12.83
N LEU A 227 -9.25 -7.32 13.74
CA LEU A 227 -9.60 -8.40 14.67
C LEU A 227 -11.03 -8.84 14.34
N VAL A 228 -11.13 -9.85 13.47
CA VAL A 228 -12.42 -10.43 13.07
C VAL A 228 -12.65 -11.68 13.88
N GLN A 229 -13.71 -11.70 14.67
CA GLN A 229 -14.18 -12.93 15.32
C GLN A 229 -15.04 -13.70 14.33
N PHE A 230 -14.59 -14.89 13.96
CA PHE A 230 -15.30 -15.77 13.03
C PHE A 230 -15.81 -17.00 13.79
N ALA A 231 -17.13 -17.19 13.82
CA ALA A 231 -17.77 -18.31 14.52
C ALA A 231 -17.60 -19.67 13.83
N GLY A 232 -16.86 -19.72 12.72
CA GLY A 232 -16.72 -20.92 11.90
C GLY A 232 -17.80 -21.01 10.81
N VAL A 233 -17.59 -21.95 9.87
CA VAL A 233 -18.59 -22.33 8.86
C VAL A 233 -19.55 -23.32 9.51
N GLN A 234 -20.85 -23.01 9.55
CA GLN A 234 -21.82 -23.87 10.23
C GLN A 234 -22.34 -25.00 9.33
N HIS A 235 -22.45 -24.74 8.03
CA HIS A 235 -23.03 -25.67 7.06
C HIS A 235 -22.19 -25.78 5.77
N GLY A 236 -22.14 -26.97 5.19
CA GLY A 236 -21.37 -27.22 3.96
C GLY A 236 -21.83 -26.43 2.73
N TYR A 237 -23.11 -26.03 2.66
CA TYR A 237 -23.61 -25.22 1.55
C TYR A 237 -23.04 -23.80 1.54
N GLU A 238 -22.52 -23.32 2.67
CA GLU A 238 -21.88 -22.00 2.77
C GLU A 238 -20.66 -21.90 1.84
N PHE A 239 -19.97 -23.01 1.55
CA PHE A 239 -18.88 -23.03 0.57
C PHE A 239 -19.34 -22.71 -0.86
N VAL A 240 -20.56 -23.13 -1.23
CA VAL A 240 -21.15 -22.77 -2.52
C VAL A 240 -21.48 -21.28 -2.53
N LEU A 241 -22.01 -20.74 -1.43
CA LEU A 241 -22.28 -19.31 -1.27
C LEU A 241 -20.99 -18.48 -1.34
N PHE A 242 -19.89 -18.93 -0.71
CA PHE A 242 -18.57 -18.28 -0.84
C PHE A 242 -18.07 -18.29 -2.29
N GLY A 243 -18.30 -19.37 -3.03
CA GLY A 243 -17.99 -19.44 -4.46
C GLY A 243 -18.78 -18.42 -5.28
N LEU A 244 -20.08 -18.29 -5.04
CA LEU A 244 -20.94 -17.29 -5.68
C LEU A 244 -20.52 -15.86 -5.30
N LEU A 245 -20.22 -15.61 -4.04
CA LEU A 245 -19.70 -14.33 -3.56
C LEU A 245 -18.39 -13.97 -4.26
N GLY A 246 -17.51 -14.95 -4.48
CA GLY A 246 -16.28 -14.77 -5.25
C GLY A 246 -16.52 -14.33 -6.70
N LEU A 247 -17.53 -14.89 -7.37
CA LEU A 247 -17.92 -14.47 -8.73
C LEU A 247 -18.46 -13.03 -8.74
N LEU A 248 -19.28 -12.66 -7.76
CA LEU A 248 -19.80 -11.30 -7.63
C LEU A 248 -18.68 -10.30 -7.32
N ALA A 249 -17.78 -10.65 -6.39
CA ALA A 249 -16.60 -9.86 -6.05
C ALA A 249 -15.66 -9.67 -7.25
N ALA A 250 -15.53 -10.67 -8.12
CA ALA A 250 -14.77 -10.54 -9.38
C ALA A 250 -15.39 -9.48 -10.30
N GLY A 251 -16.73 -9.41 -10.39
CA GLY A 251 -17.44 -8.36 -11.11
C GLY A 251 -17.13 -6.97 -10.56
N VAL A 252 -17.20 -6.80 -9.24
CA VAL A 252 -16.83 -5.55 -8.55
C VAL A 252 -15.38 -5.17 -8.82
N ALA A 253 -14.45 -6.12 -8.73
CA ALA A 253 -13.03 -5.90 -8.99
C ALA A 253 -12.74 -5.48 -10.44
N ILE A 254 -13.39 -6.12 -11.43
CA ILE A 254 -13.29 -5.71 -12.84
C ILE A 254 -13.80 -4.28 -13.03
N GLY A 255 -14.94 -3.94 -12.40
CA GLY A 255 -15.48 -2.58 -12.39
C GLY A 255 -14.48 -1.57 -11.84
N PHE A 256 -13.90 -1.85 -10.67
CA PHE A 256 -12.92 -0.98 -10.03
C PHE A 256 -11.64 -0.80 -10.87
N MET A 257 -11.10 -1.89 -11.44
CA MET A 257 -9.93 -1.82 -12.32
C MET A 257 -10.21 -0.98 -13.57
N ARG A 258 -11.32 -1.25 -14.27
CA ARG A 258 -11.68 -0.52 -15.50
C ARG A 258 -11.95 0.95 -15.20
N LEU A 259 -12.62 1.27 -14.10
CA LEU A 259 -12.89 2.64 -13.71
C LEU A 259 -11.60 3.40 -13.39
N THR A 260 -10.67 2.78 -12.66
CA THR A 260 -9.37 3.38 -12.34
C THR A 260 -8.60 3.74 -13.61
N LEU A 261 -8.55 2.81 -14.59
CA LEU A 261 -7.90 3.07 -15.89
C LEU A 261 -8.61 4.16 -16.68
N ARG A 262 -9.96 4.14 -16.73
CA ARG A 262 -10.74 5.19 -17.40
C ARG A 262 -10.53 6.57 -16.78
N CYS A 263 -10.49 6.67 -15.45
CA CYS A 263 -10.20 7.93 -14.77
C CYS A 263 -8.81 8.46 -15.13
N ALA A 264 -7.81 7.57 -15.24
CA ALA A 264 -6.47 7.96 -15.72
C ALA A 264 -6.49 8.47 -17.17
N ASP A 265 -7.19 7.78 -18.06
CA ASP A 265 -7.34 8.21 -19.47
C ASP A 265 -8.05 9.57 -19.58
N ILE A 266 -9.13 9.77 -18.82
CA ILE A 266 -9.86 11.04 -18.75
C ILE A 266 -8.93 12.15 -18.23
N ALA A 267 -8.18 11.89 -17.16
CA ALA A 267 -7.26 12.87 -16.60
C ALA A 267 -6.20 13.29 -17.63
N VAL A 268 -5.63 12.35 -18.38
CA VAL A 268 -4.64 12.63 -19.43
C VAL A 268 -5.24 13.45 -20.58
N ARG A 269 -6.46 13.14 -21.01
CA ARG A 269 -7.16 13.83 -22.11
C ARG A 269 -7.75 15.19 -21.70
N SER A 270 -7.92 15.43 -20.41
CA SER A 270 -8.44 16.70 -19.90
C SER A 270 -7.45 17.86 -20.12
N SER A 271 -7.99 19.06 -20.32
CA SER A 271 -7.21 20.31 -20.37
C SER A 271 -6.71 20.78 -18.99
N ILE A 272 -7.00 20.03 -17.93
CA ILE A 272 -6.61 20.35 -16.56
C ILE A 272 -5.09 20.17 -16.44
N SER A 273 -4.41 21.24 -15.99
CA SER A 273 -2.97 21.23 -15.71
C SER A 273 -2.61 20.08 -14.76
N PRO A 274 -1.51 19.32 -15.01
CA PRO A 274 -1.08 18.22 -14.15
C PRO A 274 -0.98 18.59 -12.65
N VAL A 275 -0.66 19.85 -12.33
CA VAL A 275 -0.61 20.38 -10.96
C VAL A 275 -2.00 20.38 -10.29
N LEU A 276 -3.05 20.66 -11.06
CA LEU A 276 -4.42 20.81 -10.54
C LEU A 276 -5.22 19.51 -10.56
N ARG A 277 -4.80 18.50 -11.32
CA ARG A 277 -5.55 17.23 -11.42
C ARG A 277 -5.80 16.59 -10.05
N PRO A 278 -4.82 16.43 -9.14
CA PRO A 278 -5.11 15.83 -7.84
C PRO A 278 -5.97 16.77 -6.97
N ALA A 279 -5.88 18.10 -7.15
CA ALA A 279 -6.76 19.05 -6.45
C ALA A 279 -8.24 18.87 -6.87
N CYS A 280 -8.51 18.66 -8.16
CA CYS A 280 -9.85 18.32 -8.65
C CYS A 280 -10.38 17.03 -8.03
N ALA A 281 -9.52 16.02 -7.86
CA ALA A 281 -9.88 14.80 -7.17
C ALA A 281 -10.14 15.02 -5.67
N GLY A 282 -9.33 15.87 -5.04
CA GLY A 282 -9.51 16.27 -3.65
C GLY A 282 -10.85 16.97 -3.44
N LEU A 283 -11.27 17.83 -4.36
CA LEU A 283 -12.60 18.46 -4.34
C LEU A 283 -13.73 17.43 -4.44
N ALA A 284 -13.59 16.41 -5.29
CA ALA A 284 -14.58 15.34 -5.36
C ALA A 284 -14.69 14.58 -4.03
N VAL A 285 -13.55 14.22 -3.42
CA VAL A 285 -13.51 13.60 -2.08
C VAL A 285 -14.17 14.51 -1.04
N ALA A 286 -13.84 15.79 -1.03
CA ALA A 286 -14.38 16.80 -0.13
C ALA A 286 -15.92 16.89 -0.22
N ILE A 287 -16.46 17.00 -1.43
CA ILE A 287 -17.91 17.11 -1.65
C ILE A 287 -18.62 15.85 -1.16
N THR A 288 -18.10 14.66 -1.46
CA THR A 288 -18.69 13.40 -0.99
C THR A 288 -18.58 13.27 0.53
N ALA A 289 -17.46 13.67 1.12
CA ALA A 289 -17.20 13.56 2.56
C ALA A 289 -18.08 14.47 3.43
N LEU A 290 -18.74 15.48 2.86
CA LEU A 290 -19.76 16.28 3.58
C LEU A 290 -20.97 15.43 4.00
N TRP A 291 -21.28 14.38 3.24
CA TRP A 291 -22.43 13.50 3.47
C TRP A 291 -22.00 12.12 3.95
N LEU A 292 -20.85 11.65 3.48
CA LEU A 292 -20.34 10.30 3.73
C LEU A 292 -18.86 10.36 4.14
N PRO A 293 -18.54 10.82 5.37
CA PRO A 293 -17.16 11.04 5.81
C PRO A 293 -16.31 9.75 5.83
N ASP A 294 -16.94 8.58 5.99
CA ASP A 294 -16.25 7.28 6.05
C ASP A 294 -15.52 6.88 4.76
N VAL A 295 -15.77 7.58 3.65
CA VAL A 295 -15.03 7.36 2.39
C VAL A 295 -13.60 7.91 2.41
N MET A 296 -13.28 8.82 3.34
CA MET A 296 -11.98 9.48 3.38
C MET A 296 -10.84 8.54 3.81
N GLY A 297 -9.63 8.86 3.35
CA GLY A 297 -8.41 8.19 3.75
C GLY A 297 -8.39 6.68 3.42
N VAL A 298 -7.64 5.93 4.23
CA VAL A 298 -7.44 4.48 4.05
C VAL A 298 -8.71 3.68 4.39
N GLY A 299 -9.58 4.22 5.26
CA GLY A 299 -10.84 3.61 5.70
C GLY A 299 -10.70 2.57 6.81
N GLN A 300 -9.69 2.69 7.69
CA GLN A 300 -9.53 1.80 8.85
C GLN A 300 -10.73 1.83 9.80
N GLU A 301 -11.25 3.03 10.10
CA GLU A 301 -12.43 3.19 10.97
C GLU A 301 -13.70 2.63 10.32
N ALA A 302 -13.94 2.95 9.05
CA ALA A 302 -15.06 2.40 8.27
C ALA A 302 -15.04 0.87 8.27
N LEU A 303 -13.86 0.27 8.16
CA LEU A 303 -13.68 -1.17 8.23
C LEU A 303 -14.00 -1.73 9.62
N ARG A 304 -13.50 -1.10 10.69
CA ARG A 304 -13.79 -1.52 12.07
C ARG A 304 -15.30 -1.47 12.35
N PHE A 305 -15.99 -0.42 11.88
CA PHE A 305 -17.44 -0.32 12.03
C PHE A 305 -18.18 -1.34 11.17
N ALA A 306 -17.73 -1.63 9.95
CA ALA A 306 -18.36 -2.62 9.08
C ALA A 306 -18.32 -4.06 9.63
N THR A 307 -17.42 -4.36 10.56
CA THR A 307 -17.38 -5.65 11.25
C THR A 307 -18.29 -5.74 12.48
N ILE A 308 -18.94 -4.63 12.87
CA ILE A 308 -19.88 -4.58 14.00
C ILE A 308 -21.29 -4.74 13.45
N GLU A 309 -22.01 -5.74 13.95
CA GLU A 309 -23.38 -6.03 13.53
C GLU A 309 -24.29 -4.81 13.77
N GLY A 310 -25.04 -4.41 12.74
CA GLY A 310 -25.96 -3.28 12.79
C GLY A 310 -25.33 -1.88 12.77
N ALA A 311 -23.99 -1.76 12.65
CA ALA A 311 -23.33 -0.46 12.60
C ALA A 311 -23.59 0.33 11.30
N PHE A 312 -23.85 -0.38 10.19
CA PHE A 312 -24.28 0.22 8.93
C PHE A 312 -25.56 -0.44 8.43
N GLN A 313 -26.45 0.36 7.86
CA GLN A 313 -27.60 -0.13 7.12
C GLN A 313 -27.17 -0.63 5.74
N THR A 314 -27.93 -1.57 5.14
CA THR A 314 -27.62 -2.17 3.83
C THR A 314 -27.42 -1.11 2.73
N TRP A 315 -28.22 -0.04 2.74
CA TRP A 315 -28.08 1.04 1.75
C TRP A 315 -26.82 1.89 1.98
N GLU A 316 -26.39 2.07 3.23
CA GLU A 316 -25.15 2.79 3.58
C GLU A 316 -23.93 1.99 3.10
N LEU A 317 -23.92 0.68 3.31
CA LEU A 317 -22.88 -0.21 2.79
C LEU A 317 -22.80 -0.15 1.26
N ALA A 318 -23.94 -0.21 0.57
CA ALA A 318 -23.99 -0.11 -0.88
C ALA A 318 -23.44 1.24 -1.39
N LEU A 319 -23.82 2.35 -0.74
CA LEU A 319 -23.29 3.67 -1.07
C LEU A 319 -21.80 3.79 -0.77
N LEU A 320 -21.32 3.26 0.36
CA LEU A 320 -19.90 3.27 0.72
C LEU A 320 -19.06 2.49 -0.28
N VAL A 321 -19.51 1.31 -0.72
CA VAL A 321 -18.83 0.52 -1.76
C VAL A 321 -18.71 1.33 -3.06
N ILE A 322 -19.81 1.89 -3.54
CA ILE A 322 -19.84 2.66 -4.80
C ILE A 322 -18.97 3.91 -4.69
N ALA A 323 -19.12 4.66 -3.60
CA ALA A 323 -18.37 5.89 -3.36
C ALA A 323 -16.87 5.60 -3.23
N LYS A 324 -16.47 4.54 -2.51
CA LYS A 324 -15.06 4.17 -2.37
C LYS A 324 -14.44 3.77 -3.71
N ILE A 325 -15.13 2.95 -4.50
CA ILE A 325 -14.71 2.58 -5.86
C ILE A 325 -14.50 3.83 -6.72
N GLY A 326 -15.49 4.71 -6.76
CA GLY A 326 -15.46 5.93 -7.57
C GLY A 326 -14.37 6.90 -7.15
N LEU A 327 -14.30 7.22 -5.86
CA LEU A 327 -13.32 8.17 -5.33
C LEU A 327 -11.90 7.64 -5.41
N THR A 328 -11.65 6.36 -5.14
CA THR A 328 -10.31 5.79 -5.28
C THR A 328 -9.86 5.77 -6.73
N ALA A 329 -10.73 5.36 -7.66
CA ALA A 329 -10.43 5.41 -9.09
C ALA A 329 -10.10 6.84 -9.55
N LEU A 330 -10.87 7.83 -9.09
CA LEU A 330 -10.66 9.23 -9.41
C LEU A 330 -9.36 9.75 -8.79
N CYS A 331 -9.11 9.52 -7.50
CA CYS A 331 -7.88 9.94 -6.83
C CYS A 331 -6.63 9.40 -7.53
N ILE A 332 -6.58 8.10 -7.81
CA ILE A 332 -5.44 7.45 -8.46
C ILE A 332 -5.31 7.93 -9.91
N GLY A 333 -6.42 7.99 -10.66
CA GLY A 333 -6.41 8.42 -12.06
C GLY A 333 -5.97 9.88 -12.25
N PHE A 334 -6.35 10.77 -11.33
CA PHE A 334 -6.01 12.19 -11.38
C PHE A 334 -4.66 12.52 -10.71
N GLY A 335 -3.93 11.52 -10.20
CA GLY A 335 -2.53 11.66 -9.83
C GLY A 335 -2.25 11.89 -8.35
N PHE A 336 -3.19 11.57 -7.44
CA PHE A 336 -2.80 11.38 -6.04
C PHE A 336 -1.80 10.22 -5.92
N ALA A 337 -0.86 10.35 -5.00
CA ALA A 337 0.13 9.31 -4.73
C ALA A 337 -0.43 8.29 -3.74
N GLY A 338 -0.44 7.02 -4.13
CA GLY A 338 -0.98 5.94 -3.31
C GLY A 338 -1.09 4.64 -4.08
N GLY A 339 -1.85 3.69 -3.57
CA GLY A 339 -2.10 2.39 -4.20
C GLY A 339 -3.55 1.95 -4.10
N VAL A 340 -3.92 0.96 -4.92
CA VAL A 340 -5.28 0.38 -4.95
C VAL A 340 -5.55 -0.65 -3.85
N PHE A 341 -4.49 -1.21 -3.24
CA PHE A 341 -4.61 -2.41 -2.39
C PHE A 341 -5.44 -2.18 -1.12
N SER A 342 -5.15 -1.15 -0.32
CA SER A 342 -5.93 -0.89 0.90
C SER A 342 -7.40 -0.57 0.59
N PRO A 343 -7.74 0.27 -0.41
CA PRO A 343 -9.11 0.43 -0.87
C PRO A 343 -9.77 -0.87 -1.35
N ALA A 344 -9.04 -1.74 -2.05
CA ALA A 344 -9.58 -3.02 -2.51
C ALA A 344 -9.94 -3.95 -1.34
N LEU A 345 -9.12 -3.98 -0.27
CA LEU A 345 -9.46 -4.71 0.95
C LEU A 345 -10.72 -4.15 1.61
N LEU A 346 -10.82 -2.82 1.75
CA LEU A 346 -12.01 -2.19 2.31
C LEU A 346 -13.26 -2.46 1.47
N ILE A 347 -13.18 -2.30 0.15
CA ILE A 347 -14.28 -2.58 -0.78
C ILE A 347 -14.71 -4.05 -0.65
N GLY A 348 -13.76 -4.98 -0.57
CA GLY A 348 -14.06 -6.41 -0.40
C GLY A 348 -14.78 -6.72 0.92
N ILE A 349 -14.35 -6.08 2.02
CA ILE A 349 -14.99 -6.26 3.34
C ILE A 349 -16.40 -5.66 3.35
N LEU A 350 -16.56 -4.43 2.86
CA LEU A 350 -17.87 -3.78 2.78
C LEU A 350 -18.83 -4.54 1.85
N PHE A 351 -18.32 -5.06 0.73
CA PHE A 351 -19.11 -5.87 -0.20
C PHE A 351 -19.50 -7.21 0.43
N GLY A 352 -18.59 -7.85 1.17
CA GLY A 352 -18.91 -9.06 1.94
C GLY A 352 -19.99 -8.80 2.98
N ALA A 353 -19.87 -7.72 3.76
CA ALA A 353 -20.87 -7.31 4.75
C ALA A 353 -22.23 -6.93 4.12
N LEU A 354 -22.23 -6.40 2.90
CA LEU A 354 -23.45 -6.08 2.15
C LEU A 354 -24.21 -7.33 1.70
N CYS A 355 -23.50 -8.43 1.43
CA CYS A 355 -24.08 -9.68 0.94
C CYS A 355 -24.41 -10.67 2.05
N TRP A 356 -24.04 -10.37 3.30
CA TRP A 356 -24.30 -11.20 4.48
C TRP A 356 -25.54 -10.72 5.25
#